data_AF-A0A4S4D0D1-F1
#
_entry.id   AF-A0A4S4D0D1-F1
#
_cell.length_a   1.000
_cell.length_b   1.000
_cell.length_c   1.000
_cell.angle_alpha   90.00
_cell.angle_beta   90.00
_cell.angle_gamma   90.00
#
_symmetry.space_group_name_H-M   'P 1'
#
loop_
_entity.id
_entity.type
_entity.pdbx_description
1 polymer ?
#
loop_
_entity_poly.entity_id
_entity_poly.type
_entity_poly.pdbx_seq_one_letter_code
_entity_poly.pdbx_strand_id
1 'polypeptide(L)'
;MAAAPPVDQTIKKKHKQRRRICGLRTYILGAYTYVSELWRKKQSDVMRFLLRVRCWEYRQLPSIVRVNHPTRPDKARRLGYKAKQVFSSWWISYLLLYICIHRAFVEVGAYTYVSELWRKKQSDVMRFLLRVRCWEYRQLPSIVRVNHPTRPDKARRLGYKAKQVFSSWWIGYLLLYICIHRAFVEGYVVYRVRVRRGGRKRPVPKGIVYGKPTNQGVTQLKFQRSKRSVAEERAGRKLGGLKVLNSYWINEDSTYKYFEVILVDPAHNAIRNDPRINWICNPVHKHRELRGLTSAGKKYRGLRGKGHLNHKARPSRRATWKRNNTLSLRRYR
;
A
#
# COMPACT_ATOMS: atom_id res chain seq x y z
N MET A 1 -46.96 -63.95 27.43
CA MET A 1 -47.47 -62.57 27.35
C MET A 1 -47.05 -61.81 28.59
N ALA A 2 -46.17 -60.82 28.46
CA ALA A 2 -46.07 -59.63 29.31
C ALA A 2 -44.96 -58.75 28.71
N ALA A 3 -45.36 -57.71 27.97
CA ALA A 3 -44.49 -56.74 27.34
C ALA A 3 -43.95 -55.75 28.39
N ALA A 4 -42.66 -55.43 28.30
CA ALA A 4 -42.04 -54.37 29.10
C ALA A 4 -42.52 -52.97 28.66
N PRO A 5 -42.68 -52.01 29.58
CA PRO A 5 -43.18 -50.66 29.29
C PRO A 5 -42.14 -49.77 28.55
N PRO A 6 -42.59 -48.72 27.85
CA PRO A 6 -41.73 -47.89 27.01
C PRO A 6 -40.83 -46.94 27.84
N VAL A 7 -39.57 -46.82 27.43
CA VAL A 7 -38.55 -45.96 28.04
C VAL A 7 -38.80 -44.48 27.71
N ASP A 8 -38.87 -43.68 28.77
CA ASP A 8 -39.05 -42.22 28.81
C ASP A 8 -37.96 -41.46 28.01
N GLN A 9 -38.40 -40.63 27.06
CA GLN A 9 -37.53 -39.82 26.18
C GLN A 9 -37.04 -38.49 26.80
N THR A 10 -37.30 -38.21 28.08
CA THR A 10 -36.97 -36.92 28.70
C THR A 10 -35.49 -36.72 29.08
N ILE A 11 -34.63 -37.75 28.98
CA ILE A 11 -33.20 -37.63 29.35
C ILE A 11 -32.31 -37.10 28.19
N LYS A 12 -32.80 -37.08 26.94
CA LYS A 12 -32.00 -36.56 25.79
C LYS A 12 -32.06 -35.05 25.57
N LYS A 13 -32.84 -34.29 26.36
CA LYS A 13 -32.95 -32.82 26.20
C LYS A 13 -31.99 -32.00 27.06
N LYS A 14 -31.30 -32.57 28.07
CA LYS A 14 -30.37 -31.82 28.94
C LYS A 14 -28.91 -31.75 28.45
N HIS A 15 -28.51 -32.49 27.42
CA HIS A 15 -27.16 -32.42 26.84
C HIS A 15 -27.03 -31.54 25.58
N LYS A 16 -28.06 -30.77 25.20
CA LYS A 16 -28.01 -29.85 24.04
C LYS A 16 -27.70 -28.39 24.41
N GLN A 17 -27.37 -28.13 25.67
CA GLN A 17 -27.24 -26.76 26.18
C GLN A 17 -25.95 -26.54 26.97
N ARG A 18 -24.82 -27.14 26.55
CA ARG A 18 -23.50 -26.87 27.14
C ARG A 18 -22.35 -27.15 26.17
N ARG A 19 -22.36 -26.51 24.99
CA ARG A 19 -21.16 -26.26 24.18
C ARG A 19 -21.25 -24.89 23.49
N ARG A 20 -21.36 -23.83 24.32
CA ARG A 20 -20.81 -22.52 23.98
C ARG A 20 -19.32 -22.61 24.26
N ILE A 21 -18.50 -22.60 23.22
CA ILE A 21 -17.13 -22.05 23.16
C ILE A 21 -16.70 -22.09 21.68
N CYS A 22 -16.07 -21.00 21.24
CA CYS A 22 -15.34 -20.79 19.98
C CYS A 22 -16.10 -20.14 18.79
N GLY A 23 -16.07 -18.81 18.76
CA GLY A 23 -16.56 -17.92 17.70
C GLY A 23 -15.73 -17.91 16.39
N LEU A 24 -15.24 -19.06 15.92
CA LEU A 24 -14.60 -19.19 14.59
C LEU A 24 -15.55 -19.71 13.50
N ARG A 25 -16.70 -20.28 13.86
CA ARG A 25 -17.64 -20.89 12.90
C ARG A 25 -18.57 -19.89 12.19
N THR A 26 -18.77 -18.70 12.76
CA THR A 26 -19.65 -17.65 12.20
C THR A 26 -19.00 -16.90 11.04
N TYR A 27 -17.69 -16.68 11.06
CA TYR A 27 -16.96 -15.99 9.98
C TYR A 27 -16.83 -16.82 8.70
N ILE A 28 -16.73 -18.15 8.82
CA ILE A 28 -16.60 -19.05 7.67
C ILE A 28 -17.93 -19.17 6.91
N LEU A 29 -19.07 -19.22 7.61
CA LEU A 29 -20.39 -19.21 6.96
C LEU A 29 -20.66 -17.89 6.23
N GLY A 30 -20.26 -16.75 6.79
CA GLY A 30 -20.43 -15.43 6.18
C GLY A 30 -19.68 -15.23 4.86
N ALA A 31 -18.53 -15.88 4.68
CA ALA A 31 -17.78 -15.81 3.42
C ALA A 31 -18.47 -16.59 2.28
N TYR A 32 -19.03 -17.78 2.57
CA TYR A 32 -19.72 -18.59 1.56
C TYR A 32 -21.08 -18.02 1.16
N THR A 33 -21.81 -17.40 2.09
CA THR A 33 -23.04 -16.67 1.78
C THR A 33 -22.74 -15.46 0.90
N TYR A 34 -21.68 -14.70 1.21
CA TYR A 34 -21.24 -13.56 0.39
C TYR A 34 -20.82 -13.96 -1.03
N VAL A 35 -20.04 -15.03 -1.19
CA VAL A 35 -19.67 -15.55 -2.53
C VAL A 35 -20.94 -15.99 -3.29
N SER A 36 -21.89 -16.63 -2.62
CA SER A 36 -23.16 -17.05 -3.23
C SER A 36 -24.01 -15.85 -3.69
N GLU A 37 -24.05 -14.76 -2.93
CA GLU A 37 -24.72 -13.51 -3.31
C GLU A 37 -24.05 -12.82 -4.51
N LEU A 38 -22.72 -12.85 -4.57
CA LEU A 38 -21.93 -12.29 -5.67
C LEU A 38 -22.23 -13.03 -6.99
N TRP A 39 -22.42 -14.34 -6.93
CA TRP A 39 -22.85 -15.17 -8.07
C TRP A 39 -24.33 -15.01 -8.45
N ARG A 40 -25.20 -14.56 -7.53
CA ARG A 40 -26.60 -14.18 -7.84
C ARG A 40 -26.65 -12.88 -8.64
N LYS A 41 -25.75 -11.93 -8.36
CA LYS A 41 -25.62 -10.65 -9.09
C LYS A 41 -24.59 -10.73 -10.23
N LYS A 42 -24.84 -11.58 -11.24
CA LYS A 42 -23.92 -11.81 -12.37
C LYS A 42 -23.57 -10.56 -13.19
N GLN A 43 -24.44 -9.55 -13.20
CA GLN A 43 -24.20 -8.28 -13.88
C GLN A 43 -23.35 -7.28 -13.08
N SER A 44 -23.02 -7.58 -11.82
CA SER A 44 -22.15 -6.71 -11.03
C SER A 44 -20.78 -6.57 -11.68
N ASP A 45 -20.18 -5.39 -11.60
CA ASP A 45 -18.86 -5.11 -12.19
C ASP A 45 -17.77 -6.05 -11.67
N VAL A 46 -17.86 -6.47 -10.40
CA VAL A 46 -16.96 -7.47 -9.81
C VAL A 46 -17.09 -8.80 -10.55
N MET A 47 -18.31 -9.25 -10.81
CA MET A 47 -18.56 -10.54 -11.43
C MET A 47 -18.22 -10.52 -12.94
N ARG A 48 -18.57 -9.44 -13.63
CA ARG A 48 -18.15 -9.22 -15.03
C ARG A 48 -16.64 -9.16 -15.17
N PHE A 49 -15.96 -8.52 -14.20
CA PHE A 49 -14.52 -8.47 -14.15
C PHE A 49 -13.90 -9.86 -13.93
N LEU A 50 -14.35 -10.61 -12.93
CA LEU A 50 -13.85 -11.96 -12.63
C LEU A 50 -14.10 -12.95 -13.78
N LEU A 51 -15.28 -12.91 -14.40
CA LEU A 51 -15.62 -13.76 -15.54
C LEU A 51 -14.78 -13.43 -16.77
N ARG A 52 -14.45 -12.15 -17.00
CA ARG A 52 -13.58 -11.75 -18.12
C ARG A 52 -12.16 -12.31 -17.96
N VAL A 53 -11.60 -12.27 -16.74
CA VAL A 53 -10.28 -12.86 -16.45
C VAL A 53 -10.31 -14.38 -16.64
N ARG A 54 -11.36 -15.04 -16.14
CA ARG A 54 -11.53 -16.50 -16.28
C ARG A 54 -11.71 -16.94 -17.73
N CYS A 55 -12.51 -16.21 -18.52
CA CYS A 55 -12.68 -16.54 -19.94
C CYS A 55 -11.39 -16.39 -20.73
N TRP A 56 -10.50 -15.45 -20.35
CA TRP A 56 -9.18 -15.35 -20.95
C TRP A 56 -8.29 -16.54 -20.56
N GLU A 57 -8.26 -16.90 -19.27
CA GLU A 57 -7.52 -18.06 -18.75
C GLU A 57 -7.97 -19.37 -19.42
N TYR A 58 -9.29 -19.57 -19.57
CA TYR A 58 -9.85 -20.79 -20.19
C TYR A 58 -9.57 -20.91 -21.68
N ARG A 59 -9.29 -19.81 -22.39
CA ARG A 59 -8.88 -19.84 -23.80
C ARG A 59 -7.44 -20.29 -24.00
N GLN A 60 -6.59 -20.16 -22.97
CA GLN A 60 -5.19 -20.56 -23.03
C GLN A 60 -4.98 -22.02 -22.58
N LEU A 61 -6.05 -22.65 -22.07
CA LEU A 61 -6.01 -24.01 -21.56
C LEU A 61 -6.47 -25.01 -22.64
N PRO A 62 -5.94 -26.24 -22.63
CA PRO A 62 -6.48 -27.34 -23.43
C PRO A 62 -7.98 -27.55 -23.18
N SER A 63 -8.66 -28.22 -24.11
CA SER A 63 -10.09 -28.53 -24.00
C SER A 63 -10.47 -29.26 -22.71
N ILE A 64 -9.55 -30.05 -22.14
CA ILE A 64 -9.71 -30.75 -20.86
C ILE A 64 -8.53 -30.43 -19.94
N VAL A 65 -8.81 -29.89 -18.75
CA VAL A 65 -7.80 -29.57 -17.74
C VAL A 65 -8.23 -30.06 -16.36
N ARG A 66 -7.30 -30.72 -15.67
CA ARG A 66 -7.47 -31.11 -14.27
C ARG A 66 -7.29 -29.90 -13.36
N VAL A 67 -8.30 -29.59 -12.54
CA VAL A 67 -8.28 -28.46 -11.61
C VAL A 67 -8.08 -28.96 -10.17
N ASN A 68 -7.10 -28.41 -9.47
CA ASN A 68 -6.75 -28.82 -8.11
C ASN A 68 -7.82 -28.46 -7.07
N HIS A 69 -8.54 -27.35 -7.26
CA HIS A 69 -9.60 -26.90 -6.37
C HIS A 69 -10.78 -26.35 -7.19
N PRO A 70 -12.04 -26.58 -6.76
CA PRO A 70 -13.19 -26.07 -7.48
C PRO A 70 -13.18 -24.55 -7.47
N THR A 71 -13.24 -23.98 -8.65
CA THR A 71 -13.24 -22.54 -8.86
C THR A 71 -14.47 -21.83 -8.31
N ARG A 72 -15.54 -22.59 -8.06
CA ARG A 72 -16.78 -22.17 -7.40
C ARG A 72 -17.10 -23.16 -6.26
N PRO A 73 -16.52 -22.96 -5.07
CA PRO A 73 -16.59 -23.94 -3.98
C PRO A 73 -18.00 -24.09 -3.38
N ASP A 74 -18.82 -23.03 -3.40
CA ASP A 74 -20.22 -23.04 -2.95
C ASP A 74 -21.10 -24.00 -3.78
N LYS A 75 -21.02 -23.90 -5.11
CA LYS A 75 -21.79 -24.75 -6.02
C LYS A 75 -21.22 -26.16 -6.09
N ALA A 76 -19.89 -26.30 -6.08
CA ALA A 76 -19.25 -27.61 -6.07
C ALA A 76 -19.68 -28.44 -4.85
N ARG A 77 -19.73 -27.84 -3.65
CA ARG A 77 -20.23 -28.52 -2.45
C ARG A 77 -21.72 -28.90 -2.54
N ARG A 78 -22.56 -28.03 -3.11
CA ARG A 78 -23.98 -28.34 -3.34
C ARG A 78 -24.17 -29.51 -4.31
N LEU A 79 -23.27 -29.66 -5.27
CA LEU A 79 -23.20 -30.78 -6.21
C LEU A 79 -22.47 -32.01 -5.63
N GLY A 80 -22.14 -32.02 -4.32
CA GLY A 80 -21.58 -33.18 -3.63
C GLY A 80 -20.05 -33.23 -3.53
N TYR A 81 -19.31 -32.21 -3.99
CA TYR A 81 -17.85 -32.16 -3.81
C TYR A 81 -17.46 -32.10 -2.32
N LYS A 82 -16.78 -33.13 -1.82
CA LYS A 82 -16.18 -33.20 -0.48
C LYS A 82 -14.66 -33.25 -0.61
N ALA A 83 -13.96 -32.26 -0.07
CA ALA A 83 -12.50 -32.27 -0.05
C ALA A 83 -12.00 -33.29 0.98
N LYS A 84 -11.30 -34.33 0.54
CA LYS A 84 -10.55 -35.24 1.42
C LYS A 84 -9.19 -34.62 1.73
N GLN A 85 -8.83 -34.53 3.01
CA GLN A 85 -7.46 -34.21 3.42
C GLN A 85 -6.58 -35.41 3.06
N VAL A 86 -5.64 -35.21 2.13
CA VAL A 86 -4.60 -36.18 1.85
C VAL A 86 -3.34 -35.66 2.52
N PHE A 87 -2.89 -36.33 3.58
CA PHE A 87 -1.60 -36.08 4.21
C PHE A 87 -0.54 -36.75 3.32
N SER A 88 -0.05 -36.04 2.30
CA SER A 88 0.99 -36.57 1.41
C SER A 88 2.31 -35.86 1.70
N SER A 89 3.31 -36.64 2.10
CA SER A 89 4.71 -36.25 2.23
C SER A 89 5.26 -35.79 0.87
N TRP A 90 5.05 -34.52 0.56
CA TRP A 90 5.47 -33.88 -0.68
C TRP A 90 6.33 -32.65 -0.40
N TRP A 91 7.09 -32.65 0.69
CA TRP A 91 7.73 -31.42 1.19
C TRP A 91 8.83 -30.88 0.26
N ILE A 92 9.49 -31.71 -0.54
CA ILE A 92 10.63 -31.28 -1.37
C ILE A 92 10.19 -30.86 -2.78
N SER A 93 9.24 -31.59 -3.38
CA SER A 93 8.68 -31.26 -4.69
C SER A 93 7.69 -30.10 -4.65
N TYR A 94 6.89 -29.95 -3.57
CA TYR A 94 6.09 -28.74 -3.38
C TYR A 94 6.97 -27.51 -3.13
N LEU A 95 8.12 -27.63 -2.47
CA LEU A 95 9.01 -26.49 -2.24
C LEU A 95 9.65 -26.02 -3.55
N LEU A 96 10.12 -26.95 -4.39
CA LEU A 96 10.67 -26.61 -5.70
C LEU A 96 9.61 -26.12 -6.68
N LEU A 97 8.41 -26.70 -6.68
CA LEU A 97 7.27 -26.21 -7.47
C LEU A 97 6.72 -24.89 -6.92
N TYR A 98 6.72 -24.66 -5.60
CA TYR A 98 6.34 -23.40 -4.96
C TYR A 98 7.38 -22.31 -5.23
N ILE A 99 8.68 -22.64 -5.26
CA ILE A 99 9.75 -21.72 -5.65
C ILE A 99 9.71 -21.44 -7.16
N CYS A 100 9.44 -22.44 -8.01
CA CYS A 100 9.25 -22.26 -9.45
C CYS A 100 7.98 -21.46 -9.78
N ILE A 101 6.85 -21.72 -9.12
CA ILE A 101 5.61 -20.95 -9.27
C ILE A 101 5.80 -19.55 -8.67
N HIS A 102 6.47 -19.37 -7.51
CA HIS A 102 6.76 -18.03 -7.00
C HIS A 102 7.72 -17.24 -7.89
N ARG A 103 8.66 -17.89 -8.59
CA ARG A 103 9.56 -17.21 -9.53
C ARG A 103 8.86 -16.91 -10.87
N ALA A 104 8.04 -17.82 -11.39
CA ALA A 104 7.28 -17.64 -12.63
C ALA A 104 6.07 -16.68 -12.48
N PHE A 105 5.38 -16.65 -11.33
CA PHE A 105 4.25 -15.75 -11.08
C PHE A 105 4.69 -14.30 -10.77
N VAL A 106 5.98 -14.09 -10.49
CA VAL A 106 6.57 -12.78 -10.13
C VAL A 106 7.11 -12.03 -11.35
N GLU A 107 7.29 -12.67 -12.50
CA GLU A 107 8.02 -12.04 -13.60
C GLU A 107 7.19 -11.10 -14.47
N VAL A 108 5.95 -11.40 -14.90
CA VAL A 108 5.23 -10.44 -15.76
C VAL A 108 3.69 -10.60 -15.66
N GLY A 109 2.99 -9.68 -14.97
CA GLY A 109 1.53 -9.53 -15.15
C GLY A 109 0.70 -9.07 -13.94
N ALA A 110 1.02 -9.47 -12.71
CA ALA A 110 0.18 -9.10 -11.56
C ALA A 110 0.28 -7.59 -11.23
N TYR A 111 1.48 -7.01 -11.29
CA TYR A 111 1.68 -5.59 -10.99
C TYR A 111 1.15 -4.65 -12.08
N THR A 112 1.14 -5.08 -13.34
CA THR A 112 0.52 -4.32 -14.43
C THR A 112 -0.98 -4.23 -14.19
N TYR A 113 -1.61 -5.37 -13.85
CA TYR A 113 -3.03 -5.43 -13.48
C TYR A 113 -3.37 -4.55 -12.26
N VAL A 114 -2.61 -4.64 -11.17
CA VAL A 114 -2.79 -3.77 -9.99
C VAL A 114 -2.64 -2.29 -10.39
N SER A 115 -1.63 -1.97 -11.21
CA SER A 115 -1.42 -0.61 -11.70
C SER A 115 -2.60 -0.10 -12.54
N GLU A 116 -3.25 -0.96 -13.33
CA GLU A 116 -4.46 -0.65 -14.10
C GLU A 116 -5.70 -0.45 -13.23
N LEU A 117 -5.91 -1.30 -12.23
CA LEU A 117 -6.97 -1.12 -11.22
C LEU A 117 -6.85 0.27 -10.58
N TRP A 118 -5.63 0.68 -10.21
CA TRP A 118 -5.34 2.00 -9.65
C TRP A 118 -5.40 3.16 -10.66
N ARG A 119 -5.45 2.90 -11.97
CA ARG A 119 -5.79 3.91 -12.98
C ARG A 119 -7.30 4.18 -12.95
N LYS A 120 -8.13 3.14 -12.82
CA LYS A 120 -9.61 3.21 -12.76
C LYS A 120 -10.15 3.43 -11.33
N LYS A 121 -9.68 4.48 -10.64
CA LYS A 121 -10.06 4.76 -9.23
C LYS A 121 -11.55 5.05 -9.01
N GLN A 122 -12.26 5.47 -10.05
CA GLN A 122 -13.67 5.81 -10.00
C GLN A 122 -14.59 4.58 -10.12
N SER A 123 -14.04 3.40 -10.42
CA SER A 123 -14.82 2.15 -10.40
C SER A 123 -15.38 1.86 -9.01
N ASP A 124 -16.55 1.23 -8.94
CA ASP A 124 -17.23 0.95 -7.67
C ASP A 124 -16.37 0.15 -6.70
N VAL A 125 -15.62 -0.83 -7.22
CA VAL A 125 -14.66 -1.63 -6.45
C VAL A 125 -13.62 -0.75 -5.77
N MET A 126 -13.00 0.16 -6.54
CA MET A 126 -11.96 1.03 -5.98
C MET A 126 -12.54 2.08 -5.04
N ARG A 127 -13.70 2.65 -5.35
CA ARG A 127 -14.36 3.62 -4.46
C ARG A 127 -14.76 2.98 -3.14
N PHE A 128 -15.29 1.76 -3.16
CA PHE A 128 -15.60 0.99 -1.96
C PHE A 128 -14.34 0.73 -1.12
N LEU A 129 -13.28 0.18 -1.73
CA LEU A 129 -12.01 -0.09 -1.04
C LEU A 129 -11.36 1.17 -0.46
N LEU A 130 -11.38 2.28 -1.21
CA LEU A 130 -10.86 3.57 -0.74
C LEU A 130 -11.73 4.15 0.37
N ARG A 131 -13.05 3.97 0.35
CA ARG A 131 -13.94 4.42 1.42
C ARG A 131 -13.66 3.69 2.74
N VAL A 132 -13.54 2.35 2.69
CA VAL A 132 -13.20 1.53 3.87
C VAL A 132 -11.83 1.92 4.43
N ARG A 133 -10.81 2.05 3.58
CA ARG A 133 -9.48 2.51 3.99
C ARG A 133 -9.49 3.92 4.55
N CYS A 134 -10.27 4.83 3.96
CA CYS A 134 -10.35 6.21 4.44
C CYS A 134 -10.94 6.28 5.85
N TRP A 135 -11.93 5.44 6.14
CA TRP A 135 -12.47 5.28 7.48
C TRP A 135 -11.41 4.80 8.47
N GLU A 136 -10.66 3.74 8.14
CA GLU A 136 -9.55 3.24 8.97
C GLU A 136 -8.50 4.35 9.23
N TYR A 137 -8.12 5.11 8.19
CA TYR A 137 -7.07 6.12 8.28
C TYR A 137 -7.47 7.35 9.12
N ARG A 138 -8.78 7.58 9.32
CA ARG A 138 -9.28 8.64 10.18
C ARG A 138 -9.06 8.33 11.66
N GLN A 139 -9.21 7.06 12.05
CA GLN A 139 -9.03 6.60 13.43
C GLN A 139 -7.56 6.58 13.84
N LEU A 140 -6.67 6.41 12.87
CA LEU A 140 -5.23 6.35 13.09
C LEU A 140 -4.59 7.73 13.35
N PRO A 141 -3.42 7.77 14.04
CA PRO A 141 -2.62 8.99 14.22
C PRO A 141 -2.24 9.69 12.91
N SER A 142 -1.76 10.93 13.02
CA SER A 142 -1.38 11.72 11.84
C SER A 142 -0.17 11.16 11.06
N ILE A 143 0.73 10.46 11.76
CA ILE A 143 1.92 9.79 11.21
C ILE A 143 1.99 8.41 11.84
N VAL A 144 1.88 7.36 11.02
CA VAL A 144 1.81 5.95 11.45
C VAL A 144 2.77 5.10 10.64
N ARG A 145 3.49 4.20 11.30
CA ARG A 145 4.32 3.19 10.61
C ARG A 145 3.43 2.13 10.00
N VAL A 146 3.68 1.79 8.74
CA VAL A 146 2.98 0.70 8.04
C VAL A 146 3.95 -0.47 7.86
N ASN A 147 3.49 -1.69 8.14
CA ASN A 147 4.33 -2.89 8.03
C ASN A 147 4.66 -3.21 6.57
N HIS A 148 3.70 -3.03 5.66
CA HIS A 148 3.86 -3.24 4.23
C HIS A 148 3.19 -2.12 3.44
N PRO A 149 3.74 -1.68 2.30
CA PRO A 149 3.13 -0.61 1.52
C PRO A 149 1.72 -1.00 1.07
N THR A 150 0.75 -0.10 1.23
CA THR A 150 -0.64 -0.33 0.77
C THR A 150 -0.70 -0.54 -0.75
N ARG A 151 0.28 0.04 -1.46
CA ARG A 151 0.39 -0.01 -2.92
C ARG A 151 1.79 -0.49 -3.34
N PRO A 152 2.04 -1.82 -3.38
CA PRO A 152 3.36 -2.37 -3.64
C PRO A 152 3.86 -2.07 -5.07
N ASP A 153 2.98 -2.03 -6.07
CA ASP A 153 3.32 -1.68 -7.47
C ASP A 153 3.95 -0.29 -7.56
N LYS A 154 3.36 0.68 -6.85
CA LYS A 154 3.84 2.07 -6.88
C LYS A 154 5.05 2.27 -6.01
N ALA A 155 5.11 1.62 -4.85
CA ALA A 155 6.25 1.67 -3.97
C ALA A 155 7.52 1.16 -4.69
N ARG A 156 7.43 0.00 -5.37
CA ARG A 156 8.53 -0.57 -6.15
C ARG A 156 9.01 0.35 -7.25
N ARG A 157 8.09 0.95 -8.02
CA ARG A 157 8.43 1.94 -9.06
C ARG A 157 9.16 3.18 -8.52
N LEU A 158 8.99 3.49 -7.24
CA LEU A 158 9.63 4.63 -6.57
C LEU A 158 10.89 4.26 -5.80
N GLY A 159 11.33 2.99 -5.88
CA GLY A 159 12.58 2.51 -5.30
C GLY A 159 12.44 1.72 -4.00
N TYR A 160 11.23 1.42 -3.54
CA TYR A 160 11.04 0.51 -2.39
C TYR A 160 11.41 -0.92 -2.80
N LYS A 161 12.23 -1.57 -1.98
CA LYS A 161 12.52 -3.00 -2.09
C LYS A 161 12.22 -3.66 -0.75
N ALA A 162 11.41 -4.72 -0.78
CA ALA A 162 11.30 -5.61 0.37
C ALA A 162 12.56 -6.47 0.39
N LYS A 163 13.53 -6.14 1.26
CA LYS A 163 14.67 -7.01 1.55
C LYS A 163 14.26 -7.96 2.66
N GLN A 164 14.31 -9.25 2.36
CA GLN A 164 14.20 -10.31 3.37
C GLN A 164 15.60 -10.58 3.90
N VAL A 165 15.72 -10.80 5.20
CA VAL A 165 16.88 -11.46 5.77
C VAL A 165 16.48 -12.90 6.04
N PHE A 166 17.20 -13.84 5.45
CA PHE A 166 17.26 -15.19 5.97
C PHE A 166 18.10 -15.09 7.24
N SER A 167 17.46 -15.08 8.42
CA SER A 167 18.19 -15.31 9.66
C SER A 167 18.64 -16.76 9.63
N SER A 168 19.89 -17.01 9.22
CA SER A 168 20.53 -18.32 9.24
C SER A 168 20.89 -18.74 10.66
N TRP A 169 19.91 -18.80 11.54
CA TRP A 169 19.90 -19.57 12.79
C TRP A 169 18.45 -20.03 12.94
N TRP A 170 18.24 -21.24 13.48
CA TRP A 170 16.97 -21.99 13.61
C TRP A 170 16.84 -23.20 12.69
N ILE A 171 17.74 -24.15 12.94
CA ILE A 171 17.46 -25.59 12.82
C ILE A 171 16.35 -25.90 13.82
N GLY A 172 15.15 -26.25 13.34
CA GLY A 172 14.02 -26.61 14.21
C GLY A 172 12.68 -26.46 13.50
N TYR A 173 12.33 -27.45 12.69
CA TYR A 173 11.24 -27.50 11.70
C TYR A 173 9.79 -27.28 12.20
N LEU A 174 9.55 -26.82 13.42
CA LEU A 174 8.20 -26.66 13.99
C LEU A 174 7.74 -25.20 14.14
N LEU A 175 8.66 -24.23 14.13
CA LEU A 175 8.34 -22.79 14.12
C LEU A 175 8.35 -22.17 12.71
N LEU A 176 8.66 -22.96 11.68
CA LEU A 176 8.68 -22.52 10.27
C LEU A 176 7.28 -22.11 9.78
N TYR A 177 6.21 -22.60 10.39
CA TYR A 177 4.83 -22.24 10.02
C TYR A 177 4.34 -20.94 10.69
N ILE A 178 4.94 -20.53 11.81
CA ILE A 178 4.59 -19.28 12.52
C ILE A 178 5.49 -18.11 12.06
N CYS A 179 6.70 -18.40 11.55
CA CYS A 179 7.63 -17.37 11.05
C CYS A 179 7.30 -16.78 9.67
N ILE A 180 6.33 -17.31 8.91
CA ILE A 180 5.96 -16.78 7.58
C ILE A 180 5.26 -15.39 7.67
N HIS A 181 4.77 -14.98 8.85
CA HIS A 181 3.99 -13.74 8.98
C HIS A 181 4.71 -12.49 9.53
N ARG A 182 6.01 -12.56 9.85
CA ARG A 182 6.80 -11.38 10.26
C ARG A 182 8.00 -11.16 9.35
N ALA A 183 7.75 -10.82 8.08
CA ALA A 183 8.79 -10.29 7.20
C ALA A 183 9.21 -8.89 7.71
N PHE A 184 10.24 -8.85 8.56
CA PHE A 184 10.88 -7.63 8.98
C PHE A 184 11.74 -7.13 7.81
N VAL A 185 11.28 -6.08 7.14
CA VAL A 185 12.01 -5.49 6.01
C VAL A 185 13.16 -4.67 6.58
N GLU A 186 14.38 -5.17 6.40
CA GLU A 186 15.58 -4.55 6.93
C GLU A 186 16.02 -3.36 6.05
N GLY A 187 16.03 -2.16 6.64
CA GLY A 187 16.54 -0.92 6.06
C GLY A 187 15.53 -0.01 5.30
N TYR A 188 14.37 -0.52 4.86
CA TYR A 188 13.29 0.29 4.28
C TYR A 188 12.10 0.38 5.22
N VAL A 189 11.59 1.60 5.46
CA VAL A 189 10.42 1.81 6.30
C VAL A 189 9.39 2.65 5.57
N VAL A 190 8.11 2.29 5.71
CA VAL A 190 7.00 3.03 5.10
C VAL A 190 6.17 3.67 6.20
N TYR A 191 5.93 4.98 6.08
CA TYR A 191 5.08 5.73 6.99
C TYR A 191 3.90 6.35 6.26
N ARG A 192 2.71 6.19 6.81
CA ARG A 192 1.49 6.86 6.36
C ARG A 192 1.40 8.23 7.05
N VAL A 193 1.19 9.27 6.25
CA VAL A 193 1.09 10.65 6.71
C VAL A 193 -0.18 11.29 6.18
N ARG A 194 -0.95 11.91 7.08
CA ARG A 194 -2.12 12.73 6.70
C ARG A 194 -1.78 14.22 6.66
N VAL A 195 -2.27 14.90 5.63
CA VAL A 195 -2.13 16.35 5.45
C VAL A 195 -3.50 16.97 5.18
N ARG A 196 -3.86 18.01 5.94
CA ARG A 196 -5.15 18.71 5.80
C ARG A 196 -5.28 19.31 4.40
N ARG A 197 -6.46 19.24 3.79
CA ARG A 197 -6.80 19.82 2.48
C ARG A 197 -7.02 21.33 2.58
N GLY A 198 -7.29 21.98 1.46
CA GLY A 198 -7.51 23.42 1.38
C GLY A 198 -6.23 24.26 1.24
N GLY A 199 -6.44 25.58 1.14
CA GLY A 199 -5.38 26.59 1.06
C GLY A 199 -4.67 26.82 2.39
N ARG A 200 -3.92 27.91 2.47
CA ARG A 200 -3.26 28.34 3.72
C ARG A 200 -3.72 29.76 4.02
N LYS A 201 -4.38 29.96 5.16
CA LYS A 201 -4.66 31.30 5.68
C LYS A 201 -3.34 31.95 6.10
N ARG A 202 -3.17 33.24 5.81
CA ARG A 202 -2.04 34.00 6.37
C ARG A 202 -2.14 34.02 7.89
N PRO A 203 -1.05 33.75 8.64
CA PRO A 203 -1.06 33.81 10.09
C PRO A 203 -0.98 35.28 10.53
N VAL A 204 -2.11 35.98 10.51
CA VAL A 204 -2.23 37.37 11.01
C VAL A 204 -3.31 37.46 12.08
N PRO A 205 -3.04 38.11 13.22
CA PRO A 205 -4.05 38.37 14.23
C PRO A 205 -5.24 39.12 13.63
N LYS A 206 -6.47 38.66 13.92
CA LYS A 206 -7.73 39.25 13.46
C LYS A 206 -7.90 39.43 11.94
N GLY A 207 -6.97 38.91 11.12
CA GLY A 207 -7.00 39.15 9.67
C GLY A 207 -6.46 40.52 9.24
N ILE A 208 -5.88 41.31 10.15
CA ILE A 208 -5.43 42.68 9.86
C ILE A 208 -4.03 42.62 9.23
N VAL A 209 -3.87 43.29 8.09
CA VAL A 209 -2.58 43.41 7.38
C VAL A 209 -2.34 44.89 7.06
N TYR A 210 -1.27 45.45 7.61
CA TYR A 210 -0.88 46.83 7.33
C TYR A 210 -0.12 46.95 6.01
N GLY A 211 -0.17 48.14 5.39
CA GLY A 211 0.53 48.49 4.16
C GLY A 211 -0.34 48.42 2.91
N LYS A 212 0.33 48.30 1.76
CA LYS A 212 -0.29 48.43 0.42
C LYS A 212 -1.45 47.44 0.20
N PRO A 213 -2.54 47.85 -0.49
CA PRO A 213 -3.71 46.99 -0.74
C PRO A 213 -3.40 45.62 -1.37
N THR A 214 -2.40 45.55 -2.26
CA THR A 214 -1.96 44.28 -2.89
C THR A 214 -1.57 43.20 -1.85
N ASN A 215 -1.07 43.62 -0.69
CA ASN A 215 -0.65 42.72 0.37
C ASN A 215 -1.78 42.35 1.33
N GLN A 216 -2.99 42.90 1.24
CA GLN A 216 -4.03 42.69 2.26
C GLN A 216 -4.74 41.33 2.19
N GLY A 217 -4.49 40.51 1.16
CA GLY A 217 -5.13 39.19 1.00
C GLY A 217 -4.80 38.18 2.12
N VAL A 218 -5.83 37.57 2.72
CA VAL A 218 -5.68 36.63 3.86
C VAL A 218 -6.08 35.17 3.55
N THR A 219 -7.20 34.94 2.87
CA THR A 219 -7.85 33.61 2.77
C THR A 219 -7.53 32.86 1.48
N GLN A 220 -7.51 33.54 0.33
CA GLN A 220 -7.39 32.91 -1.00
C GLN A 220 -5.94 32.52 -1.37
N LEU A 221 -5.00 32.65 -0.44
CA LEU A 221 -3.59 32.31 -0.65
C LEU A 221 -3.40 30.80 -0.87
N LYS A 222 -2.62 30.47 -1.90
CA LYS A 222 -2.23 29.08 -2.22
C LYS A 222 -0.79 28.84 -1.78
N PHE A 223 -0.56 27.68 -1.16
CA PHE A 223 0.78 27.34 -0.70
C PHE A 223 1.66 26.92 -1.88
N GLN A 224 2.88 27.46 -1.96
CA GLN A 224 3.81 27.19 -3.07
C GLN A 224 4.20 25.71 -3.17
N ARG A 225 4.28 25.00 -2.03
CA ARG A 225 4.66 23.57 -2.00
C ARG A 225 3.43 22.68 -2.08
N SER A 226 3.58 21.56 -2.79
CA SER A 226 2.51 20.56 -2.87
C SER A 226 2.24 19.87 -1.52
N LYS A 227 0.99 19.44 -1.27
CA LYS A 227 0.63 18.67 -0.06
C LYS A 227 1.45 17.39 0.11
N ARG A 228 1.92 16.79 -1.00
CA ARG A 228 2.84 15.65 -0.99
C ARG A 228 4.22 16.02 -0.43
N SER A 229 4.77 17.17 -0.81
CA SER A 229 6.02 17.69 -0.22
C SER A 229 5.85 17.96 1.27
N VAL A 230 4.71 18.55 1.67
CA VAL A 230 4.40 18.79 3.09
C VAL A 230 4.31 17.47 3.88
N ALA A 231 3.80 16.40 3.28
CA ALA A 231 3.78 15.08 3.91
C ALA A 231 5.19 14.52 4.13
N GLU A 232 6.07 14.64 3.13
CA GLU A 232 7.48 14.24 3.23
C GLU A 232 8.20 15.01 4.34
N GLU A 233 8.02 16.33 4.42
CA GLU A 233 8.64 17.16 5.45
C GLU A 233 8.15 16.82 6.87
N ARG A 234 6.85 16.53 7.03
CA ARG A 234 6.29 16.09 8.31
C ARG A 234 6.91 14.77 8.77
N ALA A 235 7.06 13.81 7.85
CA ALA A 235 7.74 12.55 8.14
C ALA A 235 9.22 12.77 8.50
N GLY A 236 9.96 13.52 7.68
CA GLY A 236 11.39 13.76 7.87
C GLY A 236 11.72 14.51 9.17
N ARG A 237 10.85 15.44 9.61
CA ARG A 237 11.01 16.12 10.90
C ARG A 237 10.73 15.20 12.09
N LYS A 238 9.72 14.33 12.00
CA LYS A 238 9.41 13.38 13.07
C LYS A 238 10.43 12.24 13.15
N LEU A 239 11.01 11.86 12.02
CA LEU A 239 11.92 10.72 11.86
C LEU A 239 13.31 11.20 11.45
N GLY A 240 13.98 11.96 12.33
CA GLY A 240 15.24 12.64 12.01
C GLY A 240 16.40 11.70 11.63
N GLY A 241 16.44 10.48 12.18
CA GLY A 241 17.47 9.48 11.86
C GLY A 241 17.29 8.81 10.49
N LEU A 242 16.09 8.89 9.90
CA LEU A 242 15.77 8.23 8.64
C LEU A 242 15.85 9.19 7.45
N LYS A 243 16.18 8.67 6.27
CA LYS A 243 16.29 9.46 5.04
C LYS A 243 15.06 9.24 4.16
N VAL A 244 14.37 10.31 3.77
CA VAL A 244 13.23 10.23 2.85
C VAL A 244 13.71 9.89 1.44
N LEU A 245 13.24 8.77 0.89
CA LEU A 245 13.50 8.36 -0.48
C LEU A 245 12.50 9.01 -1.44
N ASN A 246 11.21 8.71 -1.26
CA ASN A 246 10.12 9.18 -2.09
C ASN A 246 8.77 9.03 -1.36
N SER A 247 7.68 9.43 -2.00
CA SER A 247 6.32 9.26 -1.46
C SER A 247 5.30 8.98 -2.55
N TYR A 248 4.09 8.56 -2.20
CA TYR A 248 2.98 8.44 -3.14
C TYR A 248 1.63 8.66 -2.47
N TRP A 249 0.65 9.06 -3.27
CA TRP A 249 -0.73 9.24 -2.85
C TRP A 249 -1.42 7.88 -2.72
N ILE A 250 -2.29 7.75 -1.73
CA ILE A 250 -3.07 6.53 -1.47
C ILE A 250 -4.55 6.82 -1.44
N ASN A 251 -4.93 7.86 -0.70
CA ASN A 251 -6.33 8.15 -0.44
C ASN A 251 -6.56 9.63 -0.15
N GLU A 252 -7.82 10.05 -0.25
CA GLU A 252 -8.25 11.42 -0.01
C GLU A 252 -9.67 11.42 0.54
N ASP A 253 -9.90 12.30 1.50
CA ASP A 253 -11.21 12.59 2.09
C ASP A 253 -11.59 14.06 1.81
N SER A 254 -12.74 14.51 2.31
CA SER A 254 -13.12 15.93 2.33
C SER A 254 -12.07 16.79 3.04
N THR A 255 -11.54 16.32 4.17
CA THR A 255 -10.68 17.11 5.07
C THR A 255 -9.18 16.82 4.91
N TYR A 256 -8.79 15.59 4.56
CA TYR A 256 -7.38 15.16 4.54
C TYR A 256 -6.97 14.47 3.23
N LYS A 257 -5.70 14.60 2.86
CA LYS A 257 -5.03 13.76 1.87
C LYS A 257 -4.04 12.85 2.58
N TYR A 258 -3.96 11.60 2.16
CA TYR A 258 -3.11 10.57 2.74
C TYR A 258 -2.01 10.16 1.76
N PHE A 259 -0.78 10.12 2.26
CA PHE A 259 0.40 9.72 1.51
C PHE A 259 1.17 8.64 2.28
N GLU A 260 1.79 7.70 1.59
CA GLU A 260 2.87 6.89 2.16
C GLU A 260 4.20 7.49 1.73
N VAL A 261 5.07 7.68 2.71
CA VAL A 261 6.45 8.13 2.56
C VAL A 261 7.34 6.92 2.76
N ILE A 262 8.21 6.67 1.78
CA ILE A 262 9.23 5.64 1.83
C ILE A 262 10.47 6.28 2.44
N LEU A 263 10.91 5.75 3.56
CA LEU A 263 12.13 6.14 4.25
C LEU A 263 13.15 4.99 4.23
N VAL A 264 14.40 5.34 4.38
CA VAL A 264 15.54 4.43 4.40
C VAL A 264 16.36 4.72 5.65
N ASP A 265 16.79 3.67 6.33
CA ASP A 265 17.72 3.77 7.45
C ASP A 265 19.18 3.75 6.92
N PRO A 266 19.95 4.85 7.06
CA PRO A 266 21.33 4.90 6.61
C PRO A 266 22.33 4.13 7.50
N ALA A 267 21.96 3.79 8.74
CA ALA A 267 22.80 3.03 9.66
C ALA A 267 22.78 1.53 9.34
N HIS A 268 21.77 1.07 8.61
CA HIS A 268 21.54 -0.35 8.35
C HIS A 268 22.54 -0.93 7.33
N ASN A 269 23.23 -2.03 7.69
CA ASN A 269 24.24 -2.69 6.85
C ASN A 269 23.70 -3.08 5.46
N ALA A 270 22.50 -3.68 5.39
CA ALA A 270 21.86 -4.02 4.10
C ALA A 270 21.65 -2.82 3.15
N ILE A 271 21.56 -1.59 3.66
CA ILE A 271 21.48 -0.38 2.83
C ILE A 271 22.87 0.10 2.43
N ARG A 272 23.81 0.09 3.38
CA ARG A 272 25.21 0.49 3.16
C ARG A 272 25.92 -0.38 2.13
N ASN A 273 25.66 -1.68 2.16
CA ASN A 273 26.29 -2.68 1.28
C ASN A 273 25.65 -2.74 -0.12
N ASP A 274 24.46 -2.16 -0.34
CA ASP A 274 23.78 -2.22 -1.65
C ASP A 274 24.19 -1.05 -2.54
N PRO A 275 24.95 -1.28 -3.64
CA PRO A 275 25.47 -0.22 -4.50
C PRO A 275 24.39 0.60 -5.21
N ARG A 276 23.14 0.11 -5.27
CA ARG A 276 22.04 0.84 -5.94
C ARG A 276 21.43 1.93 -5.07
N ILE A 277 21.57 1.82 -3.75
CA ILE A 277 20.93 2.74 -2.79
C ILE A 277 21.92 3.41 -1.83
N ASN A 278 23.12 2.85 -1.64
CA ASN A 278 24.13 3.34 -0.70
C ASN A 278 24.46 4.84 -0.86
N TRP A 279 24.27 5.43 -2.04
CA TRP A 279 24.37 6.87 -2.27
C TRP A 279 23.57 7.68 -1.24
N ILE A 280 22.41 7.20 -0.78
CA ILE A 280 21.55 7.91 0.18
C ILE A 280 22.21 8.04 1.58
N CYS A 281 23.16 7.17 1.91
CA CYS A 281 23.86 7.16 3.19
C CYS A 281 24.78 8.38 3.32
N ASN A 282 25.32 8.90 2.21
CA ASN A 282 26.24 10.04 2.22
C ASN A 282 25.65 11.25 2.95
N PRO A 283 26.46 12.03 3.69
CA PRO A 283 25.99 13.15 4.51
C PRO A 283 25.31 14.24 3.68
N VAL A 284 25.72 14.43 2.42
CA VAL A 284 25.11 15.37 1.46
C VAL A 284 23.61 15.12 1.23
N HIS A 285 23.11 13.92 1.52
CA HIS A 285 21.72 13.51 1.36
C HIS A 285 20.89 13.59 2.66
N LYS A 286 21.38 14.23 3.72
CA LYS A 286 20.57 14.55 4.91
C LYS A 286 19.41 15.50 4.55
N HIS A 287 18.22 15.29 5.11
CA HIS A 287 17.03 16.15 4.94
C HIS A 287 16.75 16.64 3.50
N ARG A 288 16.69 15.70 2.55
CA ARG A 288 16.41 16.01 1.13
C ARG A 288 15.01 16.57 0.91
N GLU A 289 14.06 16.16 1.75
CA GLU A 289 12.68 16.63 1.78
C GLU A 289 12.59 18.12 2.15
N LEU A 290 13.37 18.58 3.13
CA LEU A 290 13.39 19.98 3.55
C LEU A 290 14.02 20.89 2.48
N ARG A 291 15.00 20.38 1.72
CA ARG A 291 15.68 21.08 0.62
C ARG A 291 14.94 20.96 -0.73
N GLY A 292 13.81 20.26 -0.78
CA GLY A 292 13.04 20.07 -2.01
C GLY A 292 13.79 19.30 -3.10
N LEU A 293 14.56 18.27 -2.72
CA LEU A 293 15.31 17.38 -3.63
C LEU A 293 14.56 16.07 -3.96
N THR A 294 13.44 15.80 -3.30
CA THR A 294 12.53 14.69 -3.60
C THR A 294 11.80 14.92 -4.93
N SER A 295 11.12 13.89 -5.45
CA SER A 295 10.33 14.02 -6.68
C SER A 295 9.20 15.05 -6.56
N ALA A 296 8.58 15.16 -5.38
CA ALA A 296 7.59 16.18 -5.07
C ALA A 296 8.24 17.58 -4.96
N GLY A 297 9.43 17.64 -4.35
CA GLY A 297 10.24 18.85 -4.25
C GLY A 297 10.61 19.46 -5.60
N LYS A 298 11.21 18.63 -6.46
CA LYS A 298 11.59 19.00 -7.82
C LYS A 298 10.40 19.48 -8.66
N LYS A 299 9.19 18.94 -8.43
CA LYS A 299 7.98 19.35 -9.15
C LYS A 299 7.61 20.80 -8.86
N TYR A 300 7.47 21.20 -7.58
CA TYR A 300 7.05 22.57 -7.26
C TYR A 300 8.14 23.62 -7.57
N ARG A 301 9.41 23.20 -7.62
CA ARG A 301 10.53 24.05 -8.03
C ARG A 301 10.60 24.33 -9.53
N GLY A 302 9.72 23.71 -10.34
CA GLY A 302 9.75 23.84 -11.81
C GLY A 302 10.87 23.04 -12.47
N LEU A 303 11.52 22.10 -11.76
CA LEU A 303 12.67 21.36 -12.29
C LEU A 303 12.29 20.13 -13.14
N ARG A 304 10.99 19.83 -13.27
CA ARG A 304 10.50 18.76 -14.16
C ARG A 304 10.50 19.18 -15.62
N GLY A 305 10.20 20.44 -15.91
CA GLY A 305 10.31 20.99 -17.27
C GLY A 305 11.75 21.37 -17.60
N LYS A 306 12.12 21.31 -18.88
CA LYS A 306 13.39 21.80 -19.44
C LYS A 306 13.07 22.75 -20.61
N GLY A 307 14.08 23.41 -21.17
CA GLY A 307 13.91 24.34 -22.30
C GLY A 307 13.55 25.77 -21.91
N HIS A 308 13.15 26.57 -22.90
CA HIS A 308 12.96 28.02 -22.80
C HIS A 308 11.98 28.42 -21.69
N LEU A 309 10.88 27.68 -21.49
CA LEU A 309 9.90 27.95 -20.43
C LEU A 309 10.46 27.79 -19.00
N ASN A 310 11.60 27.10 -18.84
CA ASN A 310 12.17 26.73 -17.54
C ASN A 310 13.57 27.31 -17.30
N HIS A 311 14.03 28.27 -18.13
CA HIS A 311 15.38 28.85 -18.00
C HIS A 311 15.56 29.56 -16.65
N LYS A 312 14.53 30.27 -16.16
CA LYS A 312 14.56 30.95 -14.84
C LYS A 312 14.52 30.00 -13.64
N ALA A 313 14.31 28.70 -13.85
CA ALA A 313 14.24 27.72 -12.76
C ALA A 313 15.61 27.12 -12.38
N ARG A 314 16.63 27.27 -13.23
CA ARG A 314 17.95 26.61 -13.08
C ARG A 314 19.09 27.64 -12.94
N PRO A 315 20.05 27.43 -12.01
CA PRO A 315 20.19 26.29 -11.09
C PRO A 315 19.18 26.32 -9.91
N SER A 316 18.72 27.51 -9.54
CA SER A 316 17.53 27.73 -8.72
C SER A 316 16.97 29.12 -9.01
N ARG A 317 15.66 29.36 -8.82
CA ARG A 317 15.05 30.68 -9.09
C ARG A 317 15.79 31.85 -8.44
N ARG A 318 16.22 31.69 -7.18
CA ARG A 318 16.97 32.73 -6.46
C ARG A 318 18.39 32.88 -6.99
N ALA A 319 19.07 31.79 -7.32
CA ALA A 319 20.42 31.85 -7.90
C ALA A 319 20.42 32.52 -9.28
N THR A 320 19.42 32.23 -10.12
CA THR A 320 19.26 32.89 -11.43
C THR A 320 18.94 34.37 -11.26
N TRP A 321 18.03 34.72 -10.34
CA TRP A 321 17.75 36.12 -10.03
C TRP A 321 19.01 36.85 -9.54
N LYS A 322 19.78 36.26 -8.62
CA LYS A 322 21.04 36.84 -8.14
C LYS A 322 22.00 37.09 -9.31
N ARG A 323 22.27 36.07 -10.14
CA ARG A 323 23.15 36.21 -11.31
C ARG A 323 22.77 37.39 -12.21
N ASN A 324 21.47 37.55 -12.49
CA ASN A 324 20.99 38.57 -13.42
C ASN A 324 20.94 39.97 -12.81
N ASN A 325 20.93 40.09 -11.48
CA ASN A 325 20.87 41.39 -10.77
C ASN A 325 22.21 41.75 -10.10
N THR A 326 23.23 40.88 -10.20
CA THR A 326 24.58 41.19 -9.72
C THR A 326 25.24 42.14 -10.72
N LEU A 327 25.63 43.33 -10.25
CA LEU A 327 26.47 44.25 -11.01
C LEU A 327 27.86 43.61 -11.25
N SER A 328 28.24 43.45 -12.51
CA SER A 328 29.54 42.89 -12.90
C SER A 328 30.52 44.03 -13.19
N LEU A 329 31.38 44.34 -12.22
CA LEU A 329 32.48 45.29 -12.39
C LEU A 329 33.75 44.53 -12.77
N ARG A 330 34.09 44.50 -14.06
CA ARG A 330 35.34 43.92 -14.55
C ARG A 330 36.50 44.90 -14.31
N ARG A 331 37.71 44.37 -14.10
CA ARG A 331 38.93 45.17 -13.90
C ARG A 331 39.20 46.10 -15.10
N TYR A 332 38.98 45.58 -16.30
CA TYR A 332 39.03 46.32 -17.56
C TYR A 332 37.66 46.20 -18.21
N ARG A 333 37.09 47.32 -18.66
CA ARG A 333 35.74 47.38 -19.24
C ARG A 333 35.78 47.14 -20.74
#